data_AF-A0A358EIQ6-F1
#
_entry.id   AF-A0A358EIQ6-F1
#
_cell.length_a   1.000
_cell.length_b   1.000
_cell.length_c   1.000
_cell.angle_alpha   90.00
_cell.angle_beta   90.00
_cell.angle_gamma   90.00
#
_symmetry.space_group_name_H-M   'P 1'
#
loop_
_entity.id
_entity.type
_entity.pdbx_description
1 polymer ?
#
loop_
_entity_poly.entity_id
_entity_poly.type
_entity_poly.pdbx_seq_one_letter_code
_entity_poly.pdbx_strand_id
1 'polypeptide(L)' 'MKFVLFLFLTCSALLGAKVEPKIVLQPNIVLIMADDVGCEPIGAYGGERWNTPHLDALAKGGMRFDYCFSMPVCHPTR' A
#
# COMPACT_ATOMS: atom_id res chain seq x y z
N MET A 1 47.98 -29.70 -0.37
CA MET A 1 46.99 -30.26 -1.34
C MET A 1 45.55 -30.26 -0.82
N LYS A 2 45.27 -30.42 0.49
CA LYS A 2 43.91 -30.36 1.06
C LYS A 2 43.26 -28.96 1.07
N PHE A 3 44.04 -27.89 1.23
CA PHE A 3 43.54 -26.50 1.21
C PHE A 3 43.00 -26.05 -0.16
N VAL A 4 43.61 -26.51 -1.26
CA VAL A 4 43.17 -26.18 -2.63
C VAL A 4 41.84 -26.86 -2.95
N LEU A 5 41.63 -28.09 -2.45
CA LEU A 5 40.38 -28.83 -2.65
C LEU A 5 39.19 -28.20 -1.89
N PHE A 6 39.45 -27.62 -0.71
CA PHE A 6 38.42 -26.92 0.08
C PHE A 6 37.98 -25.61 -0.59
N LEU A 7 38.90 -24.90 -1.24
CA LEU A 7 38.63 -23.66 -1.97
C LEU A 7 37.80 -23.89 -3.26
N PHE A 8 37.97 -25.04 -3.91
CA PHE A 8 37.14 -25.43 -5.06
C PHE A 8 35.72 -25.85 -4.66
N LEU A 9 35.56 -26.45 -3.48
CA LEU A 9 34.25 -26.91 -2.99
C LEU A 9 33.35 -25.75 -2.55
N THR A 10 33.92 -24.69 -1.98
CA THR A 10 33.16 -23.48 -1.62
C THR A 10 32.75 -22.64 -2.84
N CYS A 11 33.53 -22.67 -3.92
CA CYS A 11 33.21 -21.93 -5.15
C CYS A 11 32.01 -22.54 -5.91
N SER A 12 31.88 -23.87 -5.90
CA SER A 12 30.74 -24.56 -6.54
C SER A 12 29.40 -24.30 -5.84
N ALA A 13 29.42 -24.04 -4.53
CA ALA A 13 28.21 -23.71 -3.76
C ALA A 13 27.67 -22.30 -4.07
N LEU A 14 28.52 -21.37 -4.50
CA LEU A 14 28.14 -20.00 -4.85
C LEU A 14 27.60 -19.87 -6.28
N LEU A 15 27.94 -20.80 -7.18
CA LEU A 15 27.43 -20.82 -8.55
C LEU A 15 25.96 -21.32 -8.66
N GLY A 16 25.44 -21.96 -7.61
CA GLY A 16 24.10 -22.56 -7.58
C GLY A 16 22.98 -21.64 -7.08
N ALA A 17 23.29 -20.40 -6.69
CA ALA A 17 22.28 -19.46 -6.22
C ALA A 17 21.37 -19.02 -7.38
N LYS A 18 20.25 -19.72 -7.56
CA LYS A 18 19.16 -19.28 -8.43
C LYS A 18 18.54 -18.01 -7.84
N VAL A 19 18.81 -16.88 -8.45
CA VAL A 19 18.04 -15.65 -8.21
C VAL A 19 16.67 -15.87 -8.82
N GLU A 20 15.67 -16.16 -7.99
CA GLU A 20 14.30 -16.17 -8.49
C GLU A 20 13.93 -14.76 -8.95
N PRO A 21 13.30 -14.62 -10.13
CA PRO A 21 12.82 -13.33 -10.59
C PRO A 21 11.77 -12.86 -9.59
N LYS A 22 12.12 -11.86 -8.78
CA LYS A 22 11.16 -11.14 -7.95
C LYS A 22 10.23 -10.41 -8.90
N ILE A 23 9.07 -11.00 -9.18
CA ILE A 23 8.01 -10.32 -9.93
C ILE A 23 7.58 -9.13 -9.08
N VAL A 24 8.07 -7.95 -9.46
CA VAL A 24 7.61 -6.69 -8.91
C VAL A 24 6.29 -6.38 -9.61
N LEU A 25 5.20 -6.83 -9.01
CA LEU A 25 3.86 -6.44 -9.43
C LEU A 25 3.73 -4.93 -9.20
N GLN A 26 3.65 -4.16 -10.28
CA GLN A 26 3.32 -2.74 -10.19
C GLN A 26 1.82 -2.62 -9.90
N PRO A 27 1.41 -2.09 -8.73
CA PRO A 27 -0.01 -1.93 -8.44
C PRO A 27 -0.59 -0.83 -9.33
N ASN A 28 -1.84 -1.03 -9.76
CA ASN A 28 -2.63 0.06 -10.32
C ASN A 28 -3.10 0.97 -9.17
N ILE A 29 -2.92 2.28 -9.32
CA ILE A 29 -3.34 3.26 -8.32
C ILE A 29 -4.58 3.98 -8.85
N VAL A 30 -5.68 3.90 -8.10
CA VAL A 30 -6.92 4.64 -8.38
C VAL A 30 -7.09 5.70 -7.30
N LEU A 31 -6.93 6.97 -7.66
CA LEU A 31 -7.17 8.11 -6.77
C LEU A 31 -8.60 8.63 -6.99
N ILE A 32 -9.43 8.53 -5.95
CA ILE A 32 -10.79 9.08 -5.94
C ILE A 32 -10.82 10.27 -4.99
N MET A 33 -11.26 11.43 -5.49
CA MET A 33 -11.41 12.66 -4.71
C MET A 33 -12.82 13.21 -4.95
N ALA A 34 -13.52 13.52 -3.87
CA ALA A 34 -14.81 14.20 -3.91
C ALA A 34 -14.64 15.67 -3.47
N ASP A 35 -15.36 16.57 -4.13
CA ASP A 35 -15.33 18.01 -3.81
C ASP A 35 -16.32 18.32 -2.68
N ASP A 36 -15.96 19.23 -1.78
CA ASP A 36 -16.80 19.68 -0.66
C ASP A 36 -17.34 18.56 0.24
N VAL A 37 -16.61 17.45 0.37
CA VAL A 37 -16.97 16.31 1.24
C VAL A 37 -16.08 16.30 2.48
N GLY A 38 -16.70 16.52 3.64
CA GLY A 38 -16.11 16.27 4.96
C GLY A 38 -16.24 14.82 5.42
N CYS A 39 -15.82 14.53 6.65
CA CYS A 39 -15.92 13.19 7.24
C CYS A 39 -17.30 12.91 7.84
N GLU A 40 -18.04 13.95 8.20
CA GLU A 40 -19.35 13.92 8.86
C GLU A 40 -20.40 13.06 8.14
N PRO A 41 -20.51 13.05 6.79
CA PRO A 41 -21.51 12.23 6.12
C PRO A 41 -21.12 10.76 5.95
N ILE A 42 -19.88 10.37 6.28
CA ILE A 42 -19.36 9.03 6.00
C ILE A 42 -19.61 8.12 7.21
N GLY A 43 -20.29 7.00 7.00
CA GLY A 43 -20.60 6.00 8.04
C GLY A 43 -19.36 5.46 8.75
N ALA A 44 -18.28 5.22 7.99
CA ALA A 44 -16.99 4.84 8.54
C ALA A 44 -16.41 5.85 9.55
N TYR A 45 -16.83 7.12 9.55
CA TYR A 45 -16.41 8.13 10.55
C TYR A 45 -17.49 8.42 11.60
N GLY A 46 -18.58 7.65 11.63
CA GLY A 46 -19.69 7.83 12.57
C GLY A 46 -20.87 8.64 12.00
N GLY A 47 -20.91 8.89 10.68
CA GLY A 47 -22.06 9.50 10.04
C GLY A 47 -23.30 8.59 10.07
N GLU A 48 -24.42 9.08 10.61
CA GLU A 48 -25.65 8.27 10.75
C GLU A 48 -26.73 8.60 9.70
N ARG A 49 -26.63 9.77 9.07
CA ARG A 49 -27.71 10.29 8.20
C ARG A 49 -27.71 9.70 6.80
N TRP A 50 -26.55 9.31 6.27
CA TRP A 50 -26.42 8.78 4.91
C TRP A 50 -25.81 7.39 4.93
N ASN A 51 -26.30 6.53 4.03
CA ASN A 51 -25.78 5.19 3.89
C ASN A 51 -24.58 5.18 2.93
N THR A 52 -23.38 4.86 3.41
CA THR A 52 -22.13 4.84 2.62
C THR A 52 -21.49 3.44 2.54
N PRO A 53 -22.23 2.39 2.16
CA PRO A 53 -21.82 1.00 2.37
C PRO A 53 -20.53 0.64 1.62
N HIS A 54 -20.26 1.26 0.47
CA HIS A 54 -19.04 1.03 -0.30
C HIS A 54 -17.82 1.70 0.33
N LEU A 55 -17.97 2.91 0.89
CA LEU A 55 -16.88 3.59 1.61
C LEU A 55 -16.58 2.88 2.93
N ASP A 56 -17.62 2.39 3.60
CA ASP A 56 -17.49 1.64 4.85
C ASP A 56 -16.77 0.30 4.62
N ALA A 57 -17.10 -0.39 3.52
CA ALA A 57 -16.40 -1.60 3.11
C ALA A 57 -14.92 -1.33 2.76
N LEU A 58 -14.63 -0.22 2.07
CA LEU A 58 -13.25 0.20 1.77
C LEU A 58 -12.45 0.50 3.04
N ALA A 59 -13.06 1.22 4.01
CA ALA A 59 -12.43 1.50 5.30
C ALA A 59 -12.18 0.23 6.11
N LYS A 60 -13.13 -0.72 6.11
CA LYS A 60 -13.01 -2.01 6.80
C LYS A 60 -11.98 -2.96 6.16
N GLY A 61 -11.89 -2.95 4.83
CA GLY A 61 -10.97 -3.79 4.07
C GLY A 61 -9.56 -3.20 3.89
N GLY A 62 -9.34 -1.97 4.35
CA GLY A 62 -8.11 -1.23 4.15
C GLY A 62 -7.69 -0.44 5.37
N MET A 63 -7.32 0.83 5.15
CA MET A 63 -6.90 1.76 6.19
C MET A 63 -7.77 3.01 6.13
N ARG A 64 -8.20 3.49 7.31
CA ARG A 64 -8.91 4.75 7.51
C ARG A 64 -8.00 5.70 8.30
N PHE A 65 -7.97 6.98 7.94
CA PHE A 65 -7.16 7.99 8.62
C PHE A 65 -8.04 8.87 9.50
N ASP A 66 -7.88 8.78 10.81
CA ASP A 66 -8.65 9.59 11.76
C ASP A 66 -8.18 11.05 11.83
N TYR A 67 -6.95 11.31 11.39
CA TYR A 67 -6.34 12.65 11.33
C TYR A 67 -5.85 12.94 9.90
N CYS A 68 -6.73 13.49 9.07
CA CYS A 68 -6.46 13.92 7.70
C CYS A 68 -6.91 15.38 7.56
N PHE A 69 -6.05 16.25 7.02
CA PHE A 69 -6.27 17.69 7.00
C PHE A 69 -6.21 18.23 5.57
N SER A 70 -7.09 19.19 5.27
CA SER A 70 -7.11 19.95 4.01
C SER A 70 -7.22 21.44 4.30
N MET A 71 -6.86 22.28 3.31
CA MET A 71 -7.16 23.70 3.40
C MET A 71 -8.67 23.92 3.20
N PRO A 72 -9.31 24.91 3.83
CA PRO A 72 -10.74 25.17 3.70
C PRO A 72 -11.09 25.90 2.39
N VAL A 73 -10.38 25.58 1.31
CA VAL A 73 -10.50 26.19 -0.03
C VAL A 73 -10.04 25.18 -1.08
N CYS A 74 -10.77 25.10 -2.19
CA CYS A 74 -10.53 24.08 -3.23
C CYS A 74 -9.20 24.25 -3.99
N HIS A 75 -8.77 25.48 -4.26
CA HIS A 75 -7.60 25.77 -5.09
C HIS A 75 -6.25 25.39 -4.47
N PRO A 76 -5.94 25.68 -3.18
CA PRO A 76 -4.67 25.25 -2.59
C PRO A 76 -4.72 23.83 -1.98
N THR A 77 -5.89 23.19 -1.96
CA THR A 77 -6.03 21.78 -1.51
C THR A 77 -5.69 20.79 -2.61
N ARG A 78 -5.99 21.13 -3.87
CA ARG A 78 -5.70 20.33 -5.07
C ARG A 78 -4.32 20.65 -5.62
#